data_AF-A0A954R291-F1
#
_entry.id   AF-A0A954R291-F1
#
_cell.length_a   1.000
_cell.length_b   1.000
_cell.length_c   1.000
_cell.angle_alpha   90.00
_cell.angle_beta   90.00
_cell.angle_gamma   90.00
#
_symmetry.space_group_name_H-M   'P 1'
#
loop_
_entity.id
_entity.type
_entity.pdbx_description
1 polymer ?
#
loop_
_entity_poly.entity_id
_entity_poly.type
_entity_poly.pdbx_seq_one_letter_code
_entity_poly.pdbx_strand_id
1 'polypeptide(L)'
;MTTGTFDRRLRRSLPGLGWTTAIVFAATTSLYGQTSDTPVQQHIAQWVGQLGATDFDSREQATAELLSQGEVALPSLRAVPNSAPYEVRHRARLLQQQIEDDKFRTLSRSFLLDLDGGKSYGLPGWDRYRQLVGSTRTCKLLFLDMIRQQPEVAQLIELASAENASPAAASSLAKLASMEATRLRDELFLLREPKIGDSVAMLMVAATLSSQTPVEISDIISISERRSFEGNIHKEGYRNCLRKLLGAWLPKTHVAMSPAAMDCALNYDLVEGSEIARRCLTANFDYDTRKLAFYCLARFGNETDVKRIAPFLDDRAIVDQIAIGAPIGEVHESNTPPPFAPAEPVSGKNLVVRINDLALVTSILLLGENPQQVFPRYEEHDKLGFFIHSLASPADAEVEQQQRIDQWKQRHLPPSSES
;
A
#
# COMPACT_ATOMS: atom_id res chain seq x y z
N MET A 1 54.74 -18.85 -1.21
CA MET A 1 54.10 -19.59 -0.12
C MET A 1 52.61 -19.64 -0.40
N THR A 2 52.05 -20.86 -0.48
CA THR A 2 50.62 -21.25 -0.42
C THR A 2 49.62 -20.54 -1.36
N THR A 3 49.27 -21.08 -2.54
CA THR A 3 48.19 -22.08 -2.83
C THR A 3 46.79 -21.64 -2.35
N GLY A 4 45.70 -21.68 -3.13
CA GLY A 4 45.50 -22.27 -4.45
C GLY A 4 44.11 -22.01 -5.00
N THR A 5 44.05 -22.05 -6.33
CA THR A 5 42.89 -22.11 -7.22
C THR A 5 42.19 -23.48 -7.14
N PHE A 6 40.87 -23.51 -7.29
CA PHE A 6 40.13 -24.74 -7.57
C PHE A 6 39.20 -24.52 -8.78
N ASP A 7 39.63 -25.10 -9.90
CA ASP A 7 38.85 -25.32 -11.12
C ASP A 7 38.37 -26.78 -11.16
N ARG A 8 37.35 -26.98 -11.98
CA ARG A 8 36.48 -28.10 -12.24
C ARG A 8 37.15 -29.43 -12.63
N ARG A 9 36.28 -30.45 -12.49
CA ARG A 9 36.07 -31.66 -13.31
C ARG A 9 36.61 -32.97 -12.71
N LEU A 10 35.70 -33.92 -12.49
CA LEU A 10 35.51 -35.12 -13.32
C LEU A 10 34.43 -36.01 -12.68
N ARG A 11 33.29 -36.19 -13.35
CA ARG A 11 32.87 -37.45 -14.00
C ARG A 11 32.78 -38.66 -13.08
N ARG A 12 31.57 -39.21 -12.93
CA ARG A 12 31.27 -40.59 -13.34
C ARG A 12 29.77 -40.80 -13.54
N SER A 13 29.49 -41.71 -14.45
CA SER A 13 28.26 -41.92 -15.18
C SER A 13 27.71 -43.33 -14.90
N LEU A 14 26.37 -43.45 -14.91
CA LEU A 14 25.53 -44.62 -15.24
C LEU A 14 25.41 -45.76 -14.19
N PRO A 15 24.40 -46.67 -14.29
CA PRO A 15 23.14 -46.67 -15.05
C PRO A 15 21.91 -47.02 -14.17
N GLY A 16 20.74 -47.16 -14.82
CA GLY A 16 19.42 -47.24 -14.20
C GLY A 16 19.09 -48.47 -13.37
N LEU A 17 17.99 -48.34 -12.63
CA LEU A 17 17.13 -49.43 -12.20
C LEU A 17 15.69 -48.94 -12.24
N GLY A 18 14.92 -49.48 -13.19
CA GLY A 18 13.49 -49.33 -13.22
C GLY A 18 12.86 -50.05 -12.04
N TRP A 19 11.92 -49.37 -11.39
CA TRP A 19 10.93 -49.99 -10.53
C TRP A 19 9.57 -49.48 -10.97
N THR A 20 8.92 -50.31 -11.78
CA THR A 20 7.47 -50.40 -11.86
C THR A 20 6.92 -50.70 -10.47
N THR A 21 6.16 -49.78 -9.88
CA THR A 21 5.24 -50.12 -8.79
C THR A 21 3.84 -49.70 -9.17
N ALA A 22 3.00 -50.72 -9.21
CA ALA A 22 1.58 -50.71 -9.48
C ALA A 22 0.84 -49.61 -8.72
N ILE A 23 -0.03 -48.91 -9.44
CA ILE A 23 -1.13 -48.14 -8.88
C ILE A 23 -2.10 -49.16 -8.25
N VAL A 24 -1.97 -49.36 -6.94
CA VAL A 24 -3.04 -49.95 -6.13
C VAL A 24 -4.02 -48.82 -5.84
N PHE A 25 -5.12 -48.78 -6.59
CA PHE A 25 -6.33 -48.05 -6.21
C PHE A 25 -6.91 -48.72 -4.96
N ALA A 26 -6.36 -48.40 -3.78
CA ALA A 26 -7.08 -48.61 -2.54
C ALA A 26 -8.15 -47.53 -2.46
N ALA A 27 -9.39 -47.93 -2.73
CA ALA A 27 -10.57 -47.17 -2.37
C ALA A 27 -10.57 -47.01 -0.84
N THR A 28 -9.95 -45.96 -0.33
CA THR A 28 -10.20 -45.47 1.02
C THR A 28 -11.55 -44.80 1.00
N THR A 29 -12.60 -45.59 1.18
CA THR A 29 -13.78 -45.18 1.92
C THR A 29 -13.28 -44.58 3.23
N SER A 30 -13.16 -43.25 3.25
CA SER A 30 -12.90 -42.50 4.46
C SER A 30 -14.07 -42.80 5.37
N LEU A 31 -13.83 -43.69 6.35
CA LEU A 31 -14.62 -43.76 7.56
C LEU A 31 -14.72 -42.33 8.07
N TYR A 32 -15.92 -41.77 8.00
CA TYR A 32 -16.34 -40.70 8.88
C TYR A 32 -15.97 -41.14 10.30
N GLY A 33 -14.88 -40.59 10.81
CA GLY A 33 -14.49 -40.75 12.20
C GLY A 33 -15.66 -40.27 13.04
N GLN A 34 -16.26 -41.20 13.79
CA GLN A 34 -17.09 -40.87 14.93
C GLN A 34 -16.25 -39.97 15.84
N THR A 35 -16.57 -38.68 15.88
CA THR A 35 -16.14 -37.81 16.96
C THR A 35 -16.69 -38.40 18.24
N SER A 36 -15.80 -38.91 19.10
CA SER A 36 -16.13 -39.19 20.48
C SER A 36 -16.61 -37.88 21.13
N ASP A 37 -17.93 -37.74 21.29
CA ASP A 37 -18.57 -36.67 22.06
C ASP A 37 -17.97 -36.64 23.46
N THR A 38 -17.11 -35.66 23.73
CA THR A 38 -16.65 -35.42 25.09
C THR A 38 -17.80 -34.87 25.93
N PRO A 39 -17.91 -35.20 27.23
CA PRO A 39 -18.99 -34.69 28.10
C PRO A 39 -19.13 -33.16 28.08
N VAL A 40 -18.01 -32.46 27.90
CA VAL A 40 -17.96 -30.99 27.75
C VAL A 40 -18.74 -30.52 26.51
N GLN A 41 -18.59 -31.22 25.38
CA GLN A 41 -19.24 -30.83 24.13
C GLN A 41 -20.76 -31.07 24.16
N GLN A 42 -21.20 -32.11 24.88
CA GLN A 42 -22.61 -32.37 25.14
C GLN A 42 -23.23 -31.27 26.01
N HIS A 43 -22.55 -30.85 27.09
CA HIS A 43 -23.01 -29.73 27.92
C HIS A 43 -23.06 -28.42 27.14
N ILE A 44 -22.06 -28.12 26.31
CA ILE A 44 -22.08 -26.92 25.45
C ILE A 44 -23.29 -26.93 24.52
N ALA A 45 -23.58 -28.05 23.86
CA ALA A 45 -24.76 -28.16 22.99
C ALA A 45 -26.07 -27.96 23.77
N GLN A 46 -26.15 -28.48 25.00
CA GLN A 46 -27.29 -28.26 25.88
C GLN A 46 -27.45 -26.78 26.25
N TRP A 47 -26.38 -26.10 26.66
CA TRP A 47 -26.42 -24.68 27.00
C TRP A 47 -26.79 -23.82 25.79
N VAL A 48 -26.31 -24.15 24.58
CA VAL A 48 -26.73 -23.47 23.34
C VAL A 48 -28.25 -23.61 23.12
N GLY A 49 -28.82 -24.79 23.39
CA GLY A 49 -30.27 -24.99 23.36
C GLY A 49 -31.03 -24.17 24.40
N GLN A 50 -30.43 -23.97 25.58
CA GLN A 50 -31.02 -23.21 26.69
C GLN A 50 -30.94 -21.68 26.52
N LEU A 51 -30.20 -21.16 25.52
CA LEU A 51 -30.21 -19.72 25.21
C LEU A 51 -31.60 -19.17 24.86
N GLY A 52 -32.50 -20.04 24.39
CA GLY A 52 -33.88 -19.71 24.07
C GLY A 52 -34.90 -20.24 25.08
N ALA A 53 -34.46 -20.68 26.27
CA ALA A 53 -35.36 -21.17 27.31
C ALA A 53 -36.41 -20.10 27.69
N THR A 54 -37.60 -20.51 28.09
CA THR A 54 -38.67 -19.58 28.53
C THR A 54 -38.34 -18.91 29.86
N ASP A 55 -37.73 -19.68 30.76
CA ASP A 55 -37.25 -19.24 32.06
C ASP A 55 -36.00 -18.34 31.93
N PHE A 56 -36.00 -17.22 32.64
CA PHE A 56 -34.91 -16.23 32.56
C PHE A 56 -33.62 -16.77 33.20
N ASP A 57 -33.73 -17.40 34.36
CA ASP A 57 -32.57 -17.91 35.10
C ASP A 57 -31.83 -18.98 34.30
N SER A 58 -32.58 -19.86 33.62
CA SER A 58 -32.03 -20.87 32.71
C SER A 58 -31.23 -20.25 31.55
N ARG A 59 -31.69 -19.13 30.98
CA ARG A 59 -30.98 -18.43 29.88
C ARG A 59 -29.70 -17.78 30.38
N GLU A 60 -29.75 -17.12 31.54
CA GLU A 60 -28.58 -16.43 32.10
C GLU A 60 -27.53 -17.43 32.60
N GLN A 61 -27.96 -18.56 33.18
CA GLN A 61 -27.06 -19.64 33.54
C GLN A 61 -26.35 -20.22 32.31
N ALA A 62 -27.09 -20.54 31.24
CA ALA A 62 -26.49 -21.03 30.00
C ALA A 62 -25.52 -20.02 29.39
N THR A 63 -25.85 -18.72 29.45
CA THR A 63 -24.98 -17.62 29.00
C THR A 63 -23.68 -17.60 29.80
N ALA A 64 -23.77 -17.66 31.14
CA ALA A 64 -22.61 -17.67 32.02
C ALA A 64 -21.71 -18.90 31.80
N GLU A 65 -22.30 -20.08 31.63
CA GLU A 65 -21.54 -21.30 31.37
C GLU A 65 -20.85 -21.29 30.00
N LEU A 66 -21.52 -20.81 28.96
CA LEU A 66 -20.91 -20.68 27.63
C LEU A 66 -19.73 -19.69 27.64
N LEU A 67 -19.84 -18.59 28.40
CA LEU A 67 -18.73 -17.65 28.60
C LEU A 67 -17.59 -18.29 29.41
N SER A 68 -17.90 -19.11 30.43
CA SER A 68 -16.89 -19.78 31.25
C SER A 68 -16.06 -20.79 30.45
N GLN A 69 -16.65 -21.43 29.43
CA GLN A 69 -15.94 -22.29 28.50
C GLN A 69 -15.05 -21.54 27.49
N GLY A 70 -15.36 -20.26 27.20
CA GLY A 70 -14.61 -19.43 26.27
C GLY A 70 -14.51 -20.06 24.87
N GLU A 71 -13.29 -20.18 24.35
CA GLU A 71 -13.02 -20.62 22.97
C GLU A 71 -13.62 -21.99 22.62
N VAL A 72 -13.73 -22.89 23.61
CA VAL A 72 -14.25 -24.25 23.41
C VAL A 72 -15.73 -24.22 23.00
N ALA A 73 -16.47 -23.17 23.36
CA ALA A 73 -17.88 -23.01 22.99
C ALA A 73 -18.08 -22.46 21.57
N LEU A 74 -17.07 -21.82 20.96
CA LEU A 74 -17.22 -21.15 19.66
C LEU A 74 -17.71 -22.06 18.52
N PRO A 75 -17.22 -23.31 18.34
CA PRO A 75 -17.70 -24.19 17.28
C PRO A 75 -19.21 -24.45 17.39
N SER A 76 -19.72 -24.74 18.60
CA SER A 76 -21.14 -25.00 18.84
C SER A 76 -22.00 -23.75 18.66
N LEU A 77 -21.50 -22.58 19.07
CA LEU A 77 -22.18 -21.31 18.87
C LEU A 77 -22.28 -20.95 17.37
N ARG A 78 -21.21 -21.17 16.59
CA ARG A 78 -21.18 -20.93 15.13
C ARG A 78 -22.05 -21.93 14.37
N ALA A 79 -22.23 -23.14 14.90
CA ALA A 79 -23.07 -24.17 14.30
C ALA A 79 -24.58 -23.94 14.48
N VAL A 80 -24.99 -22.88 15.21
CA VAL A 80 -26.42 -22.54 15.36
C VAL A 80 -27.03 -22.28 13.98
N PRO A 81 -28.04 -23.07 13.56
CA PRO A 81 -28.57 -22.98 12.22
C PRO A 81 -29.37 -21.70 12.02
N ASN A 82 -29.40 -21.20 10.77
CA ASN A 82 -30.23 -20.05 10.40
C ASN A 82 -31.73 -20.26 10.65
N SER A 83 -32.20 -21.50 10.77
CA SER A 83 -33.58 -21.87 11.11
C SER A 83 -33.91 -21.82 12.60
N ALA A 84 -32.91 -21.68 13.49
CA ALA A 84 -33.14 -21.60 14.94
C ALA A 84 -33.95 -20.34 15.32
N PRO A 85 -34.64 -20.32 16.48
CA PRO A 85 -35.34 -19.13 16.97
C PRO A 85 -34.47 -17.88 16.99
N TYR A 86 -35.05 -16.71 16.71
CA TYR A 86 -34.29 -15.44 16.62
C TYR A 86 -33.46 -15.16 17.88
N GLU A 87 -34.05 -15.34 19.07
CA GLU A 87 -33.39 -15.12 20.36
C GLU A 87 -32.12 -15.96 20.50
N VAL A 88 -32.19 -17.26 20.18
CA VAL A 88 -31.03 -18.17 20.21
C VAL A 88 -29.94 -17.67 19.27
N ARG A 89 -30.29 -17.33 18.02
CA ARG A 89 -29.30 -16.82 17.04
C ARG A 89 -28.68 -15.49 17.48
N HIS A 90 -29.48 -14.61 18.07
CA HIS A 90 -29.02 -13.30 18.53
C HIS A 90 -28.05 -13.44 19.72
N ARG A 91 -28.46 -14.17 20.77
CA ARG A 91 -27.60 -14.45 21.94
C ARG A 91 -26.34 -15.23 21.56
N ALA A 92 -26.45 -16.24 20.70
CA ALA A 92 -25.29 -16.98 20.24
C ALA A 92 -24.28 -16.08 19.51
N ARG A 93 -24.74 -15.11 18.69
CA ARG A 93 -23.87 -14.12 18.05
C ARG A 93 -23.21 -13.16 19.05
N LEU A 94 -23.96 -12.67 20.04
CA LEU A 94 -23.38 -11.82 21.10
C LEU A 94 -22.32 -12.55 21.91
N LEU A 95 -22.58 -13.82 22.27
CA LEU A 95 -21.63 -14.67 22.98
C LEU A 95 -20.37 -14.95 22.15
N GLN A 96 -20.52 -15.24 20.86
CA GLN A 96 -19.37 -15.40 19.95
C GLN A 96 -18.48 -14.15 19.97
N GLN A 97 -19.09 -12.98 19.76
CA GLN A 97 -18.37 -11.72 19.75
C GLN A 97 -17.66 -11.46 21.09
N GLN A 98 -18.33 -11.71 22.21
CA GLN A 98 -17.75 -11.48 23.54
C GLN A 98 -16.57 -12.42 23.81
N ILE A 99 -16.70 -13.72 23.49
CA ILE A 99 -15.63 -14.70 23.66
C ILE A 99 -14.42 -14.36 22.78
N GLU A 100 -14.66 -13.95 21.53
CA GLU A 100 -13.60 -13.55 20.59
C GLU A 100 -12.90 -12.27 21.05
N ASP A 101 -13.64 -11.28 21.56
CA ASP A 101 -13.08 -10.04 22.12
C ASP A 101 -12.21 -10.33 23.35
N ASP A 102 -12.66 -11.19 24.27
CA ASP A 102 -11.92 -11.54 25.49
C ASP A 102 -10.67 -12.38 25.18
N LYS A 103 -10.76 -13.30 24.21
CA LYS A 103 -9.60 -14.00 23.64
C LYS A 103 -8.60 -12.98 23.09
N PHE A 104 -9.06 -12.10 22.20
CA PHE A 104 -8.19 -11.13 21.54
C PHE A 104 -7.52 -10.19 22.55
N ARG A 105 -8.24 -9.74 23.59
CA ARG A 105 -7.67 -8.94 24.69
C ARG A 105 -6.57 -9.69 25.43
N THR A 106 -6.78 -10.96 25.74
CA THR A 106 -5.81 -11.80 26.45
C THR A 106 -4.55 -12.02 25.63
N LEU A 107 -4.70 -12.35 24.35
CA LEU A 107 -3.59 -12.49 23.40
C LEU A 107 -2.85 -11.17 23.21
N SER A 108 -3.58 -10.06 23.02
CA SER A 108 -3.02 -8.72 22.85
C SER A 108 -2.16 -8.29 24.03
N ARG A 109 -2.64 -8.52 25.27
CA ARG A 109 -1.86 -8.20 26.48
C ARG A 109 -0.55 -8.99 26.52
N SER A 110 -0.63 -10.30 26.30
CA SER A 110 0.54 -11.18 26.29
C SER A 110 1.53 -10.78 25.19
N PHE A 111 1.03 -10.47 24.01
CA PHE A 111 1.81 -10.03 22.85
C PHE A 111 2.54 -8.70 23.07
N LEU A 112 1.90 -7.74 23.76
CA LEU A 112 2.48 -6.43 24.07
C LEU A 112 3.50 -6.46 25.22
N LEU A 113 3.45 -7.48 26.08
CA LEU A 113 4.42 -7.66 27.17
C LEU A 113 5.71 -8.37 26.70
N ASP A 114 5.66 -9.05 25.56
CA ASP A 114 6.82 -9.68 24.95
C ASP A 114 7.77 -8.64 24.36
N LEU A 115 9.02 -8.63 24.82
CA LEU A 115 10.04 -7.72 24.32
C LEU A 115 10.69 -8.24 23.03
N ASP A 116 10.82 -9.56 22.89
CA ASP A 116 11.54 -10.18 21.78
C ASP A 116 10.65 -10.31 20.53
N GLY A 117 9.34 -10.48 20.73
CA GLY A 117 8.35 -10.58 19.66
C GLY A 117 8.51 -11.82 18.78
N GLY A 118 9.34 -12.78 19.21
CA GLY A 118 9.63 -14.03 18.51
C GLY A 118 8.70 -15.19 18.87
N LYS A 119 7.86 -15.04 19.91
CA LYS A 119 6.85 -16.04 20.25
C LYS A 119 5.66 -15.94 19.29
N SER A 120 5.12 -17.08 18.89
CA SER A 120 3.85 -17.13 18.17
C SER A 120 2.69 -17.01 19.16
N TYR A 121 1.85 -15.99 18.97
CA TYR A 121 0.65 -15.73 19.77
C TYR A 121 -0.63 -16.18 19.05
N GLY A 122 -0.50 -16.87 17.92
CA GLY A 122 -1.64 -17.17 17.04
C GLY A 122 -2.29 -15.92 16.44
N LEU A 123 -1.54 -14.82 16.31
CA LEU A 123 -2.00 -13.59 15.67
C LEU A 123 -1.60 -13.65 14.18
N PRO A 124 -2.57 -13.80 13.26
CA PRO A 124 -2.28 -14.11 11.86
C PRO A 124 -1.54 -12.96 11.18
N GLY A 125 -0.51 -13.31 10.41
CA GLY A 125 0.25 -12.35 9.60
C GLY A 125 1.32 -11.57 10.39
N TRP A 126 1.54 -11.90 11.68
CA TRP A 126 2.53 -11.20 12.51
C TRP A 126 3.94 -11.31 11.94
N ASP A 127 4.37 -12.50 11.52
CA ASP A 127 5.73 -12.69 11.01
C ASP A 127 5.98 -11.90 9.73
N ARG A 128 4.98 -11.81 8.83
CA ARG A 128 5.07 -10.96 7.64
C ARG A 128 5.12 -9.49 8.03
N TYR A 129 4.26 -9.06 8.94
CA TYR A 129 4.21 -7.67 9.41
C TYR A 129 5.53 -7.25 10.07
N ARG A 130 6.06 -8.07 10.99
CA ARG A 130 7.27 -7.75 11.74
C ARG A 130 8.51 -7.69 10.83
N GLN A 131 8.59 -8.53 9.80
CA GLN A 131 9.68 -8.50 8.82
C GLN A 131 9.72 -7.17 8.07
N LEU A 132 8.54 -6.63 7.74
CA LEU A 132 8.43 -5.39 6.99
C LEU A 132 8.64 -4.16 7.89
N VAL A 133 7.97 -4.13 9.03
CA VAL A 133 7.80 -2.91 9.83
C VAL A 133 8.71 -2.90 11.06
N GLY A 134 8.90 -4.07 11.69
CA GLY A 134 9.64 -4.25 12.94
C GLY A 134 8.74 -4.69 14.10
N SER A 135 9.35 -4.90 15.27
CA SER A 135 8.71 -5.48 16.47
C SER A 135 8.59 -4.51 17.67
N THR A 136 8.79 -3.21 17.45
CA THR A 136 8.64 -2.21 18.53
C THR A 136 7.22 -2.23 19.09
N ARG A 137 7.05 -1.79 20.35
CA ARG A 137 5.73 -1.70 20.99
C ARG A 137 4.71 -0.94 20.12
N THR A 138 5.15 0.13 19.47
CA THR A 138 4.31 0.92 18.57
C THR A 138 3.86 0.14 17.33
N CYS A 139 4.78 -0.56 16.66
CA CYS A 139 4.40 -1.36 15.50
C CYS A 139 3.52 -2.56 15.90
N LYS A 140 3.70 -3.13 17.11
CA LYS A 140 2.78 -4.13 17.68
C LYS A 140 1.36 -3.58 17.89
N LEU A 141 1.22 -2.37 18.44
CA LEU A 141 -0.08 -1.72 18.62
C LEU A 141 -0.79 -1.51 17.28
N LEU A 142 -0.05 -1.00 16.28
CA LEU A 142 -0.59 -0.78 14.94
C LEU A 142 -1.02 -2.09 14.25
N PHE A 143 -0.29 -3.17 14.47
CA PHE A 143 -0.66 -4.50 14.02
C PHE A 143 -1.92 -5.05 14.73
N LEU A 144 -2.08 -4.78 16.03
CA LEU A 144 -3.30 -5.16 16.75
C LEU A 144 -4.52 -4.38 16.26
N ASP A 145 -4.38 -3.09 15.95
CA ASP A 145 -5.44 -2.31 15.30
C ASP A 145 -5.82 -2.97 13.96
N MET A 146 -4.84 -3.34 13.13
CA MET A 146 -5.07 -4.05 11.87
C MET A 146 -5.89 -5.33 12.06
N ILE A 147 -5.47 -6.25 12.94
CA ILE A 147 -6.20 -7.51 13.18
C ILE A 147 -7.61 -7.24 13.69
N ARG A 148 -7.76 -6.27 14.60
CA ARG A 148 -9.05 -5.96 15.19
C ARG A 148 -10.05 -5.43 14.17
N GLN A 149 -9.58 -4.67 13.18
CA GLN A 149 -10.42 -4.10 12.14
C GLN A 149 -10.66 -5.10 10.99
N GLN A 150 -9.65 -5.88 10.63
CA GLN A 150 -9.61 -6.68 9.41
C GLN A 150 -9.11 -8.12 9.69
N PRO A 151 -9.80 -8.90 10.55
CA PRO A 151 -9.31 -10.21 11.01
C PRO A 151 -9.23 -11.25 9.88
N GLU A 152 -10.18 -11.23 8.94
CA GLU A 152 -10.21 -12.17 7.80
C GLU A 152 -9.10 -11.86 6.79
N VAL A 153 -8.85 -10.58 6.52
CA VAL A 153 -7.73 -10.14 5.67
C VAL A 153 -6.40 -10.55 6.30
N ALA A 154 -6.24 -10.40 7.61
CA ALA A 154 -5.03 -10.82 8.33
C ALA A 154 -4.75 -12.32 8.19
N GLN A 155 -5.79 -13.17 8.26
CA GLN A 155 -5.66 -14.62 8.02
C GLN A 155 -5.20 -14.93 6.59
N LEU A 156 -5.77 -14.25 5.60
CA LEU A 156 -5.35 -14.44 4.20
C LEU A 156 -3.93 -13.91 3.93
N ILE A 157 -3.50 -12.84 4.61
CA ILE A 157 -2.11 -12.36 4.55
C ILE A 157 -1.16 -13.46 5.01
N GLU A 158 -1.46 -14.13 6.12
CA GLU A 158 -0.65 -15.24 6.63
C GLU A 158 -0.53 -16.38 5.61
N LEU A 159 -1.68 -16.82 5.09
CA LEU A 159 -1.72 -17.90 4.10
C LEU A 159 -0.98 -17.55 2.80
N ALA A 160 -1.11 -16.30 2.33
CA ALA A 160 -0.44 -15.82 1.12
C ALA A 160 1.05 -15.56 1.32
N SER A 161 1.50 -15.39 2.57
CA SER A 161 2.92 -15.14 2.91
C SER A 161 3.71 -16.39 3.26
N ALA A 162 3.05 -17.56 3.34
CA ALA A 162 3.71 -18.82 3.65
C ALA A 162 4.73 -19.20 2.56
N GLU A 163 5.80 -19.90 2.94
CA GLU A 163 6.90 -20.30 2.03
C GLU A 163 6.40 -21.12 0.82
N ASN A 164 5.37 -21.93 1.03
CA ASN A 164 4.71 -22.73 -0.01
C ASN A 164 3.31 -22.21 -0.36
N ALA A 165 3.09 -20.89 -0.26
CA ALA A 165 1.81 -20.28 -0.57
C ALA A 165 1.41 -20.58 -2.02
N SER A 166 0.18 -21.08 -2.19
CA SER A 166 -0.37 -21.33 -3.52
C SER A 166 -0.74 -20.00 -4.20
N PRO A 167 -0.67 -19.90 -5.54
CA PRO A 167 -1.19 -18.74 -6.28
C PRO A 167 -2.67 -18.44 -5.97
N ALA A 168 -3.44 -19.47 -5.60
CA ALA A 168 -4.83 -19.33 -5.18
C ALA A 168 -4.96 -18.51 -3.88
N ALA A 169 -4.04 -18.66 -2.93
CA ALA A 169 -4.05 -17.87 -1.68
C ALA A 169 -3.86 -16.37 -1.96
N ALA A 170 -2.92 -16.02 -2.83
CA ALA A 170 -2.70 -14.63 -3.24
C ALA A 170 -3.92 -14.05 -4.01
N SER A 171 -4.55 -14.85 -4.87
CA SER A 171 -5.77 -14.46 -5.57
C SER A 171 -6.95 -14.24 -4.63
N SER A 172 -7.14 -15.14 -3.65
CA SER A 172 -8.15 -15.00 -2.59
C SER A 172 -7.91 -13.76 -1.74
N LEU A 173 -6.66 -13.48 -1.37
CA LEU A 173 -6.29 -12.27 -0.64
C LEU A 173 -6.64 -11.01 -1.43
N ALA A 174 -6.23 -10.94 -2.70
CA ALA A 174 -6.53 -9.80 -3.57
C ALA A 174 -8.04 -9.59 -3.72
N LYS A 175 -8.80 -10.67 -3.93
CA LYS A 175 -10.26 -10.61 -4.07
C LYS A 175 -10.94 -10.08 -2.81
N LEU A 176 -10.64 -10.66 -1.64
CA LEU A 176 -11.24 -10.22 -0.38
C LEU A 176 -10.86 -8.76 -0.09
N ALA A 177 -9.58 -8.40 -0.26
CA ALA A 177 -9.12 -7.05 0.01
C ALA A 177 -9.72 -6.02 -0.95
N SER A 178 -9.94 -6.33 -2.24
CA SER A 178 -10.67 -5.43 -3.15
C SER A 178 -12.14 -5.26 -2.76
N MET A 179 -12.79 -6.31 -2.25
CA MET A 179 -14.16 -6.20 -1.72
C MET A 179 -14.20 -5.31 -0.48
N GLU A 180 -13.28 -5.50 0.47
CA GLU A 180 -13.18 -4.67 1.67
C GLU A 180 -12.80 -3.21 1.34
N ALA A 181 -11.88 -2.99 0.41
CA ALA A 181 -11.53 -1.65 -0.06
C ALA A 181 -12.74 -0.92 -0.66
N THR A 182 -13.57 -1.64 -1.42
CA THR A 182 -14.82 -1.09 -1.97
C THR A 182 -15.81 -0.78 -0.86
N ARG A 183 -15.99 -1.68 0.11
CA ARG A 183 -16.86 -1.44 1.28
C ARG A 183 -16.41 -0.21 2.08
N LEU A 184 -15.12 -0.06 2.34
CA LEU A 184 -14.54 1.09 3.04
C LEU A 184 -14.75 2.40 2.26
N ARG A 185 -14.64 2.35 0.92
CA ARG A 185 -15.00 3.49 0.06
C ARG A 185 -16.48 3.84 0.18
N ASP A 186 -17.35 2.84 0.20
CA ASP A 186 -18.80 3.06 0.32
C ASP A 186 -19.16 3.67 1.68
N GLU A 187 -18.48 3.27 2.75
CA GLU A 187 -18.63 3.83 4.10
C GLU A 187 -18.26 5.32 4.17
N LEU A 188 -17.31 5.79 3.35
CA LEU A 188 -16.98 7.21 3.26
C LEU A 188 -18.15 8.05 2.74
N PHE A 189 -18.97 7.54 1.82
CA PHE A 189 -20.19 8.23 1.39
C PHE A 189 -21.22 8.36 2.51
N LEU A 190 -21.16 7.47 3.50
CA LEU A 190 -21.95 7.54 4.73
C LEU A 190 -21.25 8.33 5.85
N LEU A 191 -20.20 9.09 5.51
CA LEU A 191 -19.39 9.88 6.44
C LEU A 191 -18.74 9.03 7.55
N ARG A 192 -18.46 7.76 7.27
CA ARG A 192 -17.73 6.86 8.17
C ARG A 192 -16.31 6.72 7.66
N GLU A 193 -15.36 7.27 8.41
CA GLU A 193 -13.96 7.25 8.02
C GLU A 193 -13.32 5.89 8.34
N PRO A 194 -12.47 5.35 7.43
CA PRO A 194 -11.65 4.19 7.70
C PRO A 194 -10.78 4.41 8.92
N LYS A 195 -10.73 3.41 9.80
CA LYS A 195 -9.84 3.44 10.96
C LYS A 195 -8.41 3.13 10.52
N ILE A 196 -7.44 3.47 11.34
CA ILE A 196 -6.03 3.22 11.03
C ILE A 196 -5.73 1.73 10.76
N GLY A 197 -6.41 0.82 11.48
CA GLY A 197 -6.27 -0.62 11.25
C GLY A 197 -6.72 -1.06 9.85
N ASP A 198 -7.77 -0.44 9.30
CA ASP A 198 -8.24 -0.71 7.93
C ASP A 198 -7.16 -0.33 6.90
N SER A 199 -6.59 0.87 7.06
CA SER A 199 -5.54 1.37 6.16
C SER A 199 -4.26 0.55 6.25
N VAL A 200 -3.87 0.12 7.46
CA VAL A 200 -2.72 -0.77 7.67
C VAL A 200 -2.95 -2.14 7.03
N ALA A 201 -4.17 -2.68 7.09
CA ALA A 201 -4.50 -3.94 6.44
C ALA A 201 -4.35 -3.83 4.93
N MET A 202 -4.88 -2.76 4.32
CA MET A 202 -4.77 -2.55 2.87
C MET A 202 -3.31 -2.36 2.42
N LEU A 203 -2.49 -1.63 3.19
CA LEU A 203 -1.06 -1.54 2.92
C LEU A 203 -0.33 -2.88 3.06
N MET A 204 -0.70 -3.68 4.07
CA MET A 204 -0.13 -5.01 4.25
C MET A 204 -0.50 -5.96 3.11
N VAL A 205 -1.73 -5.87 2.59
CA VAL A 205 -2.14 -6.58 1.38
C VAL A 205 -1.22 -6.19 0.22
N ALA A 206 -1.08 -4.88 -0.06
CA ALA A 206 -0.21 -4.39 -1.14
C ALA A 206 1.24 -4.86 -0.99
N ALA A 207 1.78 -4.86 0.23
CA ALA A 207 3.13 -5.35 0.52
C ALA A 207 3.26 -6.87 0.33
N THR A 208 2.17 -7.63 0.48
CA THR A 208 2.14 -9.09 0.36
C THR A 208 1.95 -9.56 -1.09
N LEU A 209 1.15 -8.84 -1.89
CA LEU A 209 0.97 -9.17 -3.30
C LEU A 209 2.28 -8.99 -4.08
N SER A 210 2.60 -9.94 -4.95
CA SER A 210 3.77 -9.86 -5.84
C SER A 210 3.51 -9.05 -7.11
N SER A 211 2.25 -8.97 -7.53
CA SER A 211 1.80 -8.21 -8.69
C SER A 211 1.52 -6.74 -8.36
N GLN A 212 1.15 -5.97 -9.39
CA GLN A 212 0.55 -4.65 -9.20
C GLN A 212 -0.65 -4.76 -8.25
N THR A 213 -0.78 -3.78 -7.37
CA THR A 213 -1.88 -3.65 -6.42
C THR A 213 -3.16 -3.30 -7.17
N PRO A 214 -4.29 -4.00 -6.92
CA PRO A 214 -5.58 -3.63 -7.50
C PRO A 214 -5.94 -2.15 -7.27
N VAL A 215 -6.70 -1.57 -8.19
CA VAL A 215 -7.04 -0.14 -8.16
C VAL A 215 -7.88 0.20 -6.94
N GLU A 216 -8.79 -0.68 -6.51
CA GLU A 216 -9.66 -0.43 -5.36
C GLU A 216 -8.85 -0.28 -4.08
N ILE A 217 -7.84 -1.13 -3.91
CA ILE A 217 -6.91 -1.11 -2.76
C ILE A 217 -6.02 0.15 -2.83
N SER A 218 -5.47 0.46 -4.00
CA SER A 218 -4.60 1.64 -4.17
C SER A 218 -5.35 2.96 -3.90
N ASP A 219 -6.62 3.03 -4.31
CA ASP A 219 -7.45 4.20 -4.09
C ASP A 219 -7.83 4.37 -2.61
N ILE A 220 -8.25 3.31 -1.90
CA ILE A 220 -8.55 3.44 -0.46
C ILE A 220 -7.30 3.77 0.37
N ILE A 221 -6.11 3.28 -0.02
CA ILE A 221 -4.83 3.66 0.59
C ILE A 221 -4.60 5.16 0.40
N SER A 222 -4.78 5.67 -0.82
CA SER A 222 -4.58 7.09 -1.14
C SER A 222 -5.56 8.00 -0.39
N ILE A 223 -6.81 7.58 -0.22
CA ILE A 223 -7.80 8.32 0.57
C ILE A 223 -7.45 8.28 2.07
N SER A 224 -7.07 7.11 2.58
CA SER A 224 -6.67 6.93 3.99
C SER A 224 -5.45 7.76 4.36
N GLU A 225 -4.51 7.90 3.43
CA GLU A 225 -3.32 8.72 3.60
C GLU A 225 -3.67 10.19 3.88
N ARG A 226 -4.62 10.76 3.14
CA ARG A 226 -5.03 12.16 3.32
C ARG A 226 -5.93 12.40 4.54
N ARG A 227 -6.49 11.37 5.16
CA ARG A 227 -7.46 11.48 6.26
C ARG A 227 -6.94 10.81 7.52
N SER A 228 -6.97 9.47 7.53
CA SER A 228 -6.68 8.66 8.70
C SER A 228 -5.22 8.75 9.16
N PHE A 229 -4.28 9.07 8.26
CA PHE A 229 -2.86 9.14 8.61
C PHE A 229 -2.49 10.47 9.24
N GLU A 230 -3.11 11.58 8.85
CA GLU A 230 -2.80 12.91 9.37
C GLU A 230 -2.89 12.95 10.91
N GLY A 231 -3.94 12.37 11.49
CA GLY A 231 -4.09 12.28 12.95
C GLY A 231 -3.17 11.26 13.65
N ASN A 232 -2.59 10.30 12.93
CA ASN A 232 -1.80 9.21 13.50
C ASN A 232 -0.30 9.34 13.26
N ILE A 233 0.12 10.08 12.24
CA ILE A 233 1.52 10.22 11.88
C ILE A 233 2.34 11.03 12.87
N HIS A 234 1.67 11.89 13.64
CA HIS A 234 2.28 12.63 14.74
C HIS A 234 2.53 11.77 15.98
N LYS A 235 1.94 10.56 16.07
CA LYS A 235 2.21 9.64 17.17
C LYS A 235 3.60 9.05 17.04
N GLU A 236 4.37 9.11 18.12
CA GLU A 236 5.75 8.64 18.15
C GLU A 236 5.83 7.15 17.73
N GLY A 237 6.68 6.86 16.75
CA GLY A 237 6.88 5.54 16.17
C GLY A 237 5.89 5.14 15.06
N TYR A 238 4.65 5.66 15.04
CA TYR A 238 3.66 5.32 13.98
C TYR A 238 4.18 5.74 12.61
N ARG A 239 4.77 6.95 12.52
CA ARG A 239 5.37 7.47 11.28
C ARG A 239 6.34 6.50 10.63
N ASN A 240 7.25 5.91 11.41
CA ASN A 240 8.25 4.99 10.89
C ASN A 240 7.61 3.68 10.42
N CYS A 241 6.62 3.16 11.16
CA CYS A 241 5.90 1.96 10.77
C CYS A 241 5.12 2.19 9.45
N LEU A 242 4.38 3.31 9.34
CA LEU A 242 3.57 3.66 8.17
C LEU A 242 4.43 3.97 6.94
N ARG A 243 5.56 4.67 7.09
CA ARG A 243 6.49 4.94 5.98
C ARG A 243 7.01 3.66 5.34
N LYS A 244 7.37 2.64 6.13
CA LYS A 244 7.81 1.34 5.60
C LYS A 244 6.71 0.62 4.84
N LEU A 245 5.48 0.69 5.34
CA LEU A 245 4.30 0.12 4.68
C LEU A 245 4.01 0.84 3.35
N LEU A 246 4.04 2.17 3.34
CA LEU A 246 3.88 2.98 2.13
C LEU A 246 4.98 2.70 1.11
N GLY A 247 6.25 2.65 1.53
CA GLY A 247 7.39 2.31 0.67
C GLY A 247 7.23 0.94 0.00
N ALA A 248 6.64 -0.04 0.68
CA ALA A 248 6.35 -1.35 0.10
C ALA A 248 5.19 -1.36 -0.92
N TRP A 249 4.27 -0.40 -0.82
CA TRP A 249 3.14 -0.25 -1.74
C TRP A 249 3.52 0.56 -2.99
N LEU A 250 4.26 1.67 -2.84
CA LEU A 250 4.54 2.64 -3.91
C LEU A 250 5.03 2.00 -5.23
N PRO A 251 6.04 1.10 -5.25
CA PRO A 251 6.48 0.44 -6.48
C PRO A 251 5.38 -0.35 -7.18
N LYS A 252 4.41 -0.86 -6.43
CA LYS A 252 3.33 -1.74 -6.89
C LYS A 252 2.01 -0.99 -7.10
N THR A 253 1.98 0.33 -6.89
CA THR A 253 0.74 1.10 -7.03
C THR A 253 0.14 0.95 -8.43
N HIS A 254 -1.20 0.93 -8.49
CA HIS A 254 -1.91 0.94 -9.75
C HIS A 254 -1.61 2.21 -10.56
N VAL A 255 -1.49 2.09 -11.88
CA VAL A 255 -1.08 3.21 -12.76
C VAL A 255 -2.01 4.43 -12.65
N ALA A 256 -3.31 4.21 -12.53
CA ALA A 256 -4.31 5.28 -12.36
C ALA A 256 -4.12 6.07 -11.04
N MET A 257 -3.43 5.50 -10.06
CA MET A 257 -3.16 6.13 -8.77
C MET A 257 -1.74 6.73 -8.70
N SER A 258 -1.01 6.78 -9.82
CA SER A 258 0.38 7.29 -9.83
C SER A 258 0.51 8.72 -9.32
N PRO A 259 -0.38 9.68 -9.67
CA PRO A 259 -0.30 11.04 -9.14
C PRO A 259 -0.39 11.07 -7.61
N ALA A 260 -1.41 10.43 -7.05
CA ALA A 260 -1.61 10.37 -5.59
C ALA A 260 -0.45 9.64 -4.88
N ALA A 261 0.11 8.62 -5.52
CA ALA A 261 1.27 7.90 -4.98
C ALA A 261 2.55 8.74 -5.00
N MET A 262 2.78 9.53 -6.05
CA MET A 262 3.91 10.48 -6.10
C MET A 262 3.75 11.60 -5.07
N ASP A 263 2.55 12.15 -4.90
CA ASP A 263 2.25 13.11 -3.83
C ASP A 263 2.55 12.52 -2.44
N CYS A 264 2.10 11.30 -2.21
CA CYS A 264 2.39 10.55 -0.98
C CYS A 264 3.90 10.40 -0.77
N ALA A 265 4.65 10.05 -1.81
CA ALA A 265 6.09 9.92 -1.73
C ALA A 265 6.80 11.23 -1.38
N LEU A 266 6.38 12.35 -1.96
CA LEU A 266 6.90 13.69 -1.64
C LEU A 266 6.55 14.11 -0.20
N ASN A 267 5.32 13.90 0.23
CA ASN A 267 4.85 14.26 1.57
C ASN A 267 5.54 13.49 2.69
N TYR A 268 5.85 12.22 2.43
CA TYR A 268 6.51 11.35 3.41
C TYR A 268 7.96 11.08 3.09
N ASP A 269 8.59 11.80 2.17
CA ASP A 269 10.01 11.67 1.87
C ASP A 269 10.43 10.21 1.57
N LEU A 270 9.71 9.57 0.65
CA LEU A 270 9.88 8.16 0.25
C LEU A 270 10.57 8.06 -1.12
N VAL A 271 11.78 7.51 -1.13
CA VAL A 271 12.64 7.41 -2.32
C VAL A 271 12.05 6.53 -3.43
N GLU A 272 11.15 5.63 -3.06
CA GLU A 272 10.40 4.75 -3.96
C GLU A 272 9.51 5.54 -4.94
N GLY A 273 9.20 6.81 -4.64
CA GLY A 273 8.51 7.73 -5.55
C GLY A 273 9.23 7.89 -6.90
N SER A 274 10.56 7.78 -6.91
CA SER A 274 11.35 7.84 -8.15
C SER A 274 11.01 6.71 -9.13
N GLU A 275 10.65 5.53 -8.64
CA GLU A 275 10.26 4.41 -9.50
C GLU A 275 8.94 4.67 -10.22
N ILE A 276 7.98 5.27 -9.53
CA ILE A 276 6.70 5.68 -10.12
C ILE A 276 6.96 6.78 -11.16
N ALA A 277 7.75 7.79 -10.80
CA ALA A 277 8.08 8.90 -11.69
C ALA A 277 8.71 8.44 -13.01
N ARG A 278 9.65 7.48 -12.96
CA ARG A 278 10.27 6.89 -14.17
C ARG A 278 9.26 6.22 -15.11
N ARG A 279 8.17 5.65 -14.57
CA ARG A 279 7.07 5.05 -15.37
C ARG A 279 6.15 6.12 -15.95
N CYS A 280 5.95 7.22 -15.22
CA CYS A 280 5.06 8.31 -15.61
C CYS A 280 5.66 9.30 -16.62
N LEU A 281 6.98 9.35 -16.76
CA LEU A 281 7.65 10.13 -17.82
C LEU A 281 7.53 9.46 -19.20
N THR A 282 6.32 9.44 -19.74
CA THR A 282 6.01 9.04 -21.12
C THR A 282 4.89 9.92 -21.68
N ALA A 283 4.71 9.93 -23.01
CA ALA A 283 3.66 10.72 -23.66
C ALA A 283 2.23 10.30 -23.28
N ASN A 284 2.04 9.11 -22.70
CA ASN A 284 0.72 8.56 -22.35
C ASN A 284 0.11 9.20 -21.09
N PHE A 285 0.90 9.94 -20.31
CA PHE A 285 0.43 10.64 -19.12
C PHE A 285 0.18 12.11 -19.42
N ASP A 286 -0.80 12.69 -18.73
CA ASP A 286 -1.09 14.12 -18.76
C ASP A 286 0.07 14.94 -18.17
N TYR A 287 0.04 16.25 -18.42
CA TYR A 287 1.11 17.15 -18.03
C TYR A 287 1.23 17.32 -16.51
N ASP A 288 0.13 17.24 -15.75
CA ASP A 288 0.17 17.32 -14.29
C ASP A 288 0.84 16.10 -13.67
N THR A 289 0.54 14.91 -14.19
CA THR A 289 1.21 13.68 -13.79
C THR A 289 2.71 13.73 -14.10
N ARG A 290 3.11 14.24 -15.28
CA ARG A 290 4.54 14.42 -15.62
C ARG A 290 5.21 15.47 -14.74
N LYS A 291 4.53 16.56 -14.41
CA LYS A 291 5.00 17.59 -13.48
C LYS A 291 5.33 16.98 -12.11
N LEU A 292 4.44 16.15 -11.55
CA LEU A 292 4.71 15.42 -10.32
C LEU A 292 5.90 14.46 -10.46
N ALA A 293 6.03 13.78 -11.60
CA ALA A 293 7.17 12.92 -11.87
C ALA A 293 8.50 13.70 -11.84
N PHE A 294 8.55 14.92 -12.39
CA PHE A 294 9.72 15.78 -12.29
C PHE A 294 10.06 16.16 -10.86
N TYR A 295 9.09 16.52 -10.02
CA TYR A 295 9.36 16.77 -8.58
C TYR A 295 9.92 15.54 -7.88
N CYS A 296 9.33 14.36 -8.12
CA CYS A 296 9.83 13.11 -7.54
C CYS A 296 11.27 12.80 -7.99
N LEU A 297 11.61 13.02 -9.26
CA LEU A 297 12.99 12.80 -9.72
C LEU A 297 13.94 13.87 -9.21
N ALA A 298 13.52 15.13 -9.13
CA ALA A 298 14.34 16.20 -8.56
C ALA A 298 14.70 15.92 -7.09
N ARG A 299 13.78 15.31 -6.34
CA ARG A 299 13.99 14.98 -4.93
C ARG A 299 14.69 13.64 -4.69
N PHE A 300 14.32 12.60 -5.43
CA PHE A 300 14.69 11.21 -5.15
C PHE A 300 15.42 10.50 -6.28
N GLY A 301 15.55 11.15 -7.44
CA GLY A 301 16.22 10.59 -8.61
C GLY A 301 17.74 10.59 -8.44
N ASN A 302 18.42 10.13 -9.48
CA ASN A 302 19.89 10.18 -9.58
C ASN A 302 20.34 10.50 -11.00
N GLU A 303 21.65 10.67 -11.21
CA GLU A 303 22.24 11.03 -12.52
C GLU A 303 21.80 10.13 -13.68
N THR A 304 21.45 8.86 -13.44
CA THR A 304 21.00 7.95 -14.51
C THR A 304 19.65 8.35 -15.10
N ASP A 305 18.85 9.12 -14.35
CA ASP A 305 17.54 9.61 -14.78
C ASP A 305 17.65 10.75 -15.81
N VAL A 306 18.81 11.42 -15.93
CA VAL A 306 19.04 12.50 -16.92
C VAL A 306 18.81 11.99 -18.35
N LYS A 307 19.25 10.77 -18.67
CA LYS A 307 19.01 10.17 -20.00
C LYS A 307 17.52 9.95 -20.30
N ARG A 308 16.72 9.68 -19.27
CA ARG A 308 15.28 9.47 -19.38
C ARG A 308 14.53 10.79 -19.49
N ILE A 309 15.06 11.85 -18.90
CA ILE A 309 14.53 13.22 -18.96
C ILE A 309 14.87 13.91 -20.29
N ALA A 310 16.01 13.56 -20.90
CA ALA A 310 16.51 14.21 -22.12
C ALA A 310 15.47 14.40 -23.26
N PRO A 311 14.57 13.44 -23.57
CA PRO A 311 13.54 13.63 -24.59
C PRO A 311 12.55 14.78 -24.30
N PHE A 312 12.40 15.17 -23.03
CA PHE A 312 11.48 16.23 -22.60
C PHE A 312 12.11 17.62 -22.66
N LEU A 313 13.43 17.74 -22.93
CA LEU A 313 14.10 19.04 -23.10
C LEU A 313 13.63 19.78 -24.37
N ASP A 314 13.00 19.05 -25.30
CA ASP A 314 12.45 19.62 -26.53
C ASP A 314 10.91 19.79 -26.45
N ASP A 315 10.27 19.41 -25.34
CA ASP A 315 8.82 19.52 -25.14
C ASP A 315 8.46 20.92 -24.62
N ARG A 316 7.82 21.72 -25.49
CA ARG A 316 7.45 23.11 -25.20
C ARG A 316 6.03 23.28 -24.65
N ALA A 317 5.35 22.18 -24.30
CA ALA A 317 4.02 22.25 -23.73
C ALA A 317 4.02 23.10 -22.44
N ILE A 318 3.07 24.03 -22.34
CA ILE A 318 2.87 24.86 -21.15
C ILE A 318 2.22 24.00 -20.07
N VAL A 319 2.83 23.96 -18.89
CA VAL A 319 2.35 23.21 -17.73
C VAL A 319 1.78 24.11 -16.64
N ASP A 320 2.17 25.38 -16.63
CA ASP A 320 1.69 26.37 -15.67
C ASP A 320 1.73 27.77 -16.29
N GLN A 321 0.79 28.61 -15.91
CA GLN A 321 0.68 29.99 -16.37
C GLN A 321 0.37 30.91 -15.19
N ILE A 322 1.24 31.88 -14.97
CA ILE A 322 1.22 32.76 -13.80
C ILE A 322 0.93 34.18 -14.28
N ALA A 323 -0.21 34.71 -13.85
CA ALA A 323 -0.57 36.10 -14.09
C ALA A 323 0.29 37.03 -13.23
N ILE A 324 1.03 37.96 -13.86
CA ILE A 324 1.80 38.97 -13.12
C ILE A 324 0.82 39.91 -12.41
N GLY A 325 0.89 39.96 -11.07
CA GLY A 325 0.07 40.82 -10.22
C GLY A 325 -1.03 40.09 -9.43
N ALA A 326 -1.20 38.80 -9.62
CA ALA A 326 -2.05 37.98 -8.75
C ALA A 326 -1.37 37.82 -7.37
N PRO A 327 -2.12 37.91 -6.25
CA PRO A 327 -1.56 37.64 -4.93
C PRO A 327 -1.04 36.20 -4.85
N ILE A 328 0.19 36.06 -4.35
CA ILE A 328 0.85 34.76 -4.14
C ILE A 328 -0.02 33.97 -3.16
N GLY A 329 -0.76 32.97 -3.64
CA GLY A 329 -1.62 32.10 -2.84
C GLY A 329 -3.08 31.98 -3.30
N GLU A 330 -3.54 32.77 -4.27
CA GLU A 330 -4.84 32.54 -4.91
C GLU A 330 -4.74 31.52 -6.05
N VAL A 331 -5.73 30.62 -6.08
CA VAL A 331 -5.87 29.41 -6.91
C VAL A 331 -5.24 29.57 -8.29
N HIS A 332 -4.18 28.81 -8.55
CA HIS A 332 -3.69 28.55 -9.89
C HIS A 332 -4.75 27.74 -10.63
N GLU A 333 -5.49 28.39 -11.53
CA GLU A 333 -6.29 27.66 -12.50
C GLU A 333 -5.34 26.85 -13.36
N SER A 334 -5.38 25.52 -13.20
CA SER A 334 -4.89 24.62 -14.24
C SER A 334 -5.66 25.01 -15.52
N ASN A 335 -4.98 25.71 -16.43
CA ASN A 335 -5.50 26.08 -17.74
C ASN A 335 -5.53 24.85 -18.67
N THR A 336 -6.08 23.74 -18.19
CA THR A 336 -6.51 22.64 -19.05
C THR A 336 -7.95 22.97 -19.45
N PRO A 337 -8.20 23.58 -20.62
CA PRO A 337 -9.56 23.86 -21.04
C PRO A 337 -10.34 22.54 -21.10
N PRO A 338 -11.64 22.52 -20.72
CA PRO A 338 -12.50 21.38 -20.95
C PRO A 338 -12.42 20.95 -22.42
N PRO A 339 -12.58 19.65 -22.73
CA PRO A 339 -12.75 19.24 -24.12
C PRO A 339 -13.88 20.09 -24.73
N PHE A 340 -13.59 20.71 -25.88
CA PHE A 340 -14.49 21.57 -26.68
C PHE A 340 -14.64 23.05 -26.28
N ALA A 341 -13.93 23.58 -25.29
CA ALA A 341 -13.91 25.03 -25.04
C ALA A 341 -12.81 25.74 -25.86
N PRO A 342 -13.11 26.84 -26.58
CA PRO A 342 -12.07 27.69 -27.15
C PRO A 342 -11.26 28.32 -26.02
N ALA A 343 -9.92 28.28 -26.12
CA ALA A 343 -9.04 28.96 -25.18
C ALA A 343 -9.28 30.47 -25.26
N GLU A 344 -9.68 31.11 -24.16
CA GLU A 344 -9.76 32.57 -24.12
C GLU A 344 -8.35 33.19 -24.09
N PRO A 345 -8.07 34.23 -24.89
CA PRO A 345 -6.78 34.91 -24.86
C PRO A 345 -6.68 35.78 -23.60
N VAL A 346 -5.94 35.30 -22.60
CA VAL A 346 -5.63 36.08 -21.39
C VAL A 346 -4.61 37.18 -21.74
N SER A 347 -5.07 38.43 -21.79
CA SER A 347 -4.24 39.61 -22.05
C SER A 347 -3.54 40.07 -20.77
N GLY A 348 -2.32 39.59 -20.55
CA GLY A 348 -1.41 39.99 -19.49
C GLY A 348 0.03 39.60 -19.83
N LYS A 349 1.04 40.24 -19.22
CA LYS A 349 2.42 39.73 -19.27
C LYS A 349 2.43 38.41 -18.49
N ASN A 350 2.10 37.31 -19.15
CA ASN A 350 2.00 36.02 -18.50
C ASN A 350 3.39 35.40 -18.41
N LEU A 351 3.76 34.99 -17.20
CA LEU A 351 4.87 34.07 -17.03
C LEU A 351 4.34 32.66 -17.28
N VAL A 352 5.11 31.84 -17.97
CA VAL A 352 4.75 30.46 -18.28
C VAL A 352 5.87 29.54 -17.83
N VAL A 353 5.50 28.34 -17.42
CA VAL A 353 6.42 27.23 -17.19
C VAL A 353 6.09 26.16 -18.21
N ARG A 354 7.12 25.59 -18.84
CA ARG A 354 7.00 24.56 -19.87
C ARG A 354 7.57 23.23 -19.39
N ILE A 355 7.23 22.13 -20.06
CA ILE A 355 7.80 20.80 -19.74
C ILE A 355 9.33 20.82 -19.83
N ASN A 356 9.90 21.47 -20.84
CA ASN A 356 11.35 21.59 -20.99
C ASN A 356 12.03 22.38 -19.85
N ASP A 357 11.35 23.32 -19.19
CA ASP A 357 11.86 23.97 -17.98
C ASP A 357 11.99 22.97 -16.83
N LEU A 358 10.94 22.17 -16.61
CA LEU A 358 10.94 21.12 -15.58
C LEU A 358 12.02 20.08 -15.87
N ALA A 359 12.14 19.65 -17.13
CA ALA A 359 13.16 18.71 -17.56
C ALA A 359 14.59 19.26 -17.34
N LEU A 360 14.82 20.53 -17.66
CA LEU A 360 16.12 21.17 -17.51
C LEU A 360 16.50 21.33 -16.04
N VAL A 361 15.62 21.91 -15.20
CA VAL A 361 15.94 22.09 -13.77
C VAL A 361 16.16 20.76 -13.07
N THR A 362 15.35 19.74 -13.39
CA THR A 362 15.50 18.41 -12.81
C THR A 362 16.85 17.82 -13.21
N SER A 363 17.26 17.96 -14.47
CA SER A 363 18.56 17.46 -14.93
C SER A 363 19.74 18.16 -14.25
N ILE A 364 19.67 19.47 -14.07
CA ILE A 364 20.68 20.26 -13.33
C ILE A 364 20.80 19.75 -11.89
N LEU A 365 19.68 19.58 -11.20
CA LEU A 365 19.63 19.09 -9.81
C LEU A 365 20.21 17.68 -9.69
N LEU A 366 19.87 16.79 -10.63
CA LEU A 366 20.37 15.41 -10.65
C LEU A 366 21.89 15.32 -10.87
N LEU A 367 22.48 16.29 -11.57
CA LEU A 367 23.93 16.41 -11.77
C LEU A 367 24.65 17.17 -10.63
N GLY A 368 23.91 17.63 -9.62
CA GLY A 368 24.47 18.43 -8.51
C GLY A 368 24.95 19.82 -8.94
N GLU A 369 24.44 20.35 -10.06
CA GLU A 369 24.74 21.68 -10.56
C GLU A 369 23.85 22.75 -9.89
N ASN A 370 24.24 24.03 -9.96
CA ASN A 370 23.45 25.14 -9.40
C ASN A 370 22.39 25.64 -10.40
N PRO A 371 21.08 25.48 -10.12
CA PRO A 371 20.01 25.94 -11.01
C PRO A 371 19.95 27.45 -11.24
N GLN A 372 20.46 28.27 -10.31
CA GLN A 372 20.47 29.73 -10.44
C GLN A 372 21.30 30.24 -11.61
N GLN A 373 22.23 29.42 -12.13
CA GLN A 373 23.00 29.75 -13.35
C GLN A 373 22.13 29.78 -14.61
N VAL A 374 21.02 29.03 -14.61
CA VAL A 374 20.11 28.89 -15.75
C VAL A 374 18.77 29.57 -15.50
N PHE A 375 18.30 29.51 -14.25
CA PHE A 375 17.06 30.12 -13.77
C PHE A 375 17.39 31.15 -12.68
N PRO A 376 17.62 32.44 -13.03
CA PRO A 376 18.06 33.45 -12.07
C PRO A 376 17.10 33.68 -10.88
N ARG A 377 15.82 33.29 -11.04
CA ARG A 377 14.77 33.38 -10.01
C ARG A 377 14.57 32.07 -9.25
N TYR A 378 15.43 31.06 -9.45
CA TYR A 378 15.28 29.76 -8.83
C TYR A 378 15.20 29.84 -7.31
N GLU A 379 14.19 29.17 -6.77
CA GLU A 379 13.95 29.03 -5.35
C GLU A 379 13.80 27.54 -5.02
N GLU A 380 14.60 27.08 -4.06
CA GLU A 380 14.54 25.71 -3.56
C GLU A 380 13.29 25.52 -2.69
N HIS A 381 12.67 24.35 -2.80
CA HIS A 381 11.56 23.96 -1.95
C HIS A 381 11.89 22.68 -1.19
N ASP A 382 11.85 22.75 0.14
CA ASP A 382 12.16 21.64 1.06
C ASP A 382 11.41 20.32 0.79
N LYS A 383 10.26 20.34 0.10
CA LYS A 383 9.41 19.17 -0.21
C LYS A 383 9.43 18.79 -1.68
N LEU A 384 9.42 19.77 -2.59
CA LEU A 384 9.30 19.51 -4.03
C LEU A 384 10.63 19.57 -4.77
N GLY A 385 11.71 19.96 -4.09
CA GLY A 385 13.00 20.30 -4.69
C GLY A 385 13.03 21.77 -5.10
N PHE A 386 12.00 22.26 -5.80
CA PHE A 386 11.93 23.65 -6.28
C PHE A 386 10.50 24.19 -6.31
N PHE A 387 10.37 25.52 -6.28
CA PHE A 387 9.10 26.18 -6.56
C PHE A 387 8.89 26.34 -8.07
N ILE A 388 7.74 25.90 -8.60
CA ILE A 388 7.48 25.95 -10.05
C ILE A 388 7.54 27.38 -10.62
N HIS A 389 7.01 28.36 -9.89
CA HIS A 389 7.01 29.75 -10.31
C HIS A 389 8.42 30.36 -10.42
N SER A 390 9.40 29.76 -9.73
CA SER A 390 10.81 30.18 -9.79
C SER A 390 11.47 29.88 -11.15
N LEU A 391 10.84 29.02 -11.97
CA LEU A 391 11.26 28.66 -13.32
C LEU A 391 10.58 29.49 -14.40
N ALA A 392 9.55 30.25 -14.04
CA ALA A 392 8.65 30.84 -15.00
C ALA A 392 9.34 31.95 -15.81
N SER A 393 9.18 31.87 -17.14
CA SER A 393 9.73 32.84 -18.09
C SER A 393 8.59 33.60 -18.78
N PRO A 394 8.82 34.83 -19.26
CA PRO A 394 7.84 35.53 -20.11
C PRO A 394 7.41 34.65 -21.29
N ALA A 395 6.12 34.67 -21.62
CA ALA A 395 5.58 33.84 -22.71
C ALA A 395 6.29 34.07 -24.05
N ASP A 396 6.76 35.29 -24.31
CA ASP A 396 7.49 35.74 -25.50
C ASP A 396 9.00 35.44 -25.48
N ALA A 397 9.56 34.97 -24.36
CA ALA A 397 10.99 34.65 -24.20
C ALA A 397 11.38 33.24 -24.69
N GLU A 398 10.55 32.61 -25.55
CA GLU A 398 10.73 31.22 -25.99
C GLU A 398 12.10 30.97 -26.65
N VAL A 399 12.57 31.92 -27.47
CA VAL A 399 13.86 31.80 -28.18
C VAL A 399 15.03 31.79 -27.19
N GLU A 400 15.03 32.69 -26.22
CA GLU A 400 16.09 32.78 -25.21
C GLU A 400 16.11 31.51 -24.34
N GLN A 401 14.93 31.02 -23.97
CA GLN A 401 14.77 29.78 -23.22
C GLN A 401 15.33 28.58 -23.97
N GLN A 402 15.01 28.44 -25.26
CA GLN A 402 15.54 27.35 -26.08
C GLN A 402 17.07 27.44 -26.19
N GLN A 403 17.64 28.64 -26.36
CA GLN A 403 19.09 28.82 -26.39
C GLN A 403 19.77 28.34 -25.10
N ARG A 404 19.18 28.60 -23.93
CA ARG A 404 19.71 28.10 -22.65
C ARG A 404 19.69 26.56 -22.58
N ILE A 405 18.59 25.95 -23.02
CA ILE A 405 18.46 24.48 -23.11
C ILE A 405 19.51 23.90 -24.05
N ASP A 406 19.67 24.46 -25.25
CA ASP A 406 20.62 23.97 -26.25
C ASP A 406 22.07 24.06 -25.76
N GLN A 407 22.43 25.16 -25.10
CA GLN A 407 23.74 25.32 -24.46
C GLN A 407 23.98 24.25 -23.39
N TRP A 408 22.98 23.95 -22.57
CA TRP A 408 23.08 22.90 -21.56
C TRP A 408 23.19 21.51 -22.20
N LYS A 409 22.39 21.21 -23.23
CA LYS A 409 22.44 19.95 -24.00
C LYS A 409 23.83 19.72 -24.59
N GLN A 410 24.43 20.74 -25.21
CA GLN A 410 25.78 20.65 -25.79
C GLN A 410 26.87 20.31 -24.76
N ARG A 411 26.69 20.73 -23.51
CA ARG A 411 27.65 20.47 -22.42
C ARG A 411 27.52 19.05 -21.86
N HIS A 412 26.30 18.51 -21.78
CA HIS A 412 26.01 17.33 -20.95
C HIS A 412 25.47 16.11 -21.69
N LEU A 413 24.83 16.30 -22.84
CA LEU A 413 24.34 15.19 -23.63
C LEU A 413 25.37 14.85 -24.71
N PRO A 414 25.66 13.55 -24.93
CA PRO A 414 26.48 13.16 -26.06
C PRO A 414 25.84 13.69 -27.35
N PRO A 415 26.65 14.14 -28.33
CA PRO A 415 26.10 14.55 -29.62
C PRO A 415 25.27 13.39 -30.15
N SER A 416 24.00 13.67 -30.48
CA SER A 416 23.09 12.68 -31.05
C SER A 416 23.80 12.05 -32.24
N SER A 417 24.26 10.81 -32.09
CA SER A 417 24.81 10.05 -33.22
C SER A 417 23.66 9.91 -34.21
N GLU A 418 23.75 10.64 -35.32
CA GLU A 418 22.77 10.61 -36.41
C GLU A 418 22.37 9.16 -36.71
N SER A 419 21.11 8.85 -36.46
CA SER A 419 20.44 7.59 -36.84
C SER A 419 19.64 7.79 -38.11
#